data_AF-A0A2A4UK13-F1
#
_entry.id   AF-A0A2A4UK13-F1
#
_cell.length_a   1.000
_cell.length_b   1.000
_cell.length_c   1.000
_cell.angle_alpha   90.00
_cell.angle_beta   90.00
_cell.angle_gamma   90.00
#
_symmetry.space_group_name_H-M   'P 1'
#
loop_
_entity.id
_entity.type
_entity.pdbx_description
1 polymer ?
#
loop_
_entity_poly.entity_id
_entity_poly.type
_entity_poly.pdbx_seq_one_letter_code
_entity_poly.pdbx_strand_id
1 'polypeptide(L)'
;MRYRLRDFKIEIEELSYDNRAEKDILYSKLLRYRKDCSEFRHELGESDETYKSCKKMVTSFKKKYSDIDRTFYTIKVSHRRLKKERVIEFVDRKGLRGTIGQTCVEVIAELNRSRTKTKEDFSKNIQWKEGRVYVNGERVQYKYSLIGLVHSKKGVFINLKQKHLVSNFFTAKKPKTKDNYIGVEIECYLKHSRDDIAAALFREDINLANKVHVKDDGSLRPQGTEKGVELAVLDTEEGIKETIISIGKVLKELNVRVGTACGLHVHIDMRHRIAEISFNNLVKLERIFYNMQPSERETNDYCRKTFSSNVYKSLRRGERYMAINSQSLQQHDTIEVRMHEGTADADVINNWITLLTKVCSIDKKITKTYRSIKSLCKENGFKKEIEDYINKRIKKYERAA
;
A
#
# COMPACT_ATOMS: atom_id res chain seq x y z
N MET A 1 -9.90 30.07 19.55
CA MET A 1 -9.61 31.54 19.66
C MET A 1 -10.57 32.39 18.83
N ARG A 2 -10.84 33.66 19.19
CA ARG A 2 -11.78 34.57 18.50
C ARG A 2 -11.07 35.81 17.92
N TYR A 3 -11.15 36.02 16.61
CA TYR A 3 -10.67 37.26 15.95
C TYR A 3 -11.85 38.06 15.38
N ARG A 4 -11.76 39.40 15.45
CA ARG A 4 -12.77 40.34 14.93
C ARG A 4 -12.13 41.26 13.90
N LEU A 5 -12.65 41.22 12.68
CA LEU A 5 -12.48 42.26 11.67
C LEU A 5 -13.84 42.94 11.47
N ARG A 6 -13.88 44.13 10.82
CA ARG A 6 -15.07 45.00 10.72
C ARG A 6 -16.38 44.26 10.43
N ASP A 7 -16.36 43.22 9.59
CA ASP A 7 -17.57 42.47 9.18
C ASP A 7 -17.52 40.94 9.41
N PHE A 8 -16.36 40.38 9.79
CA PHE A 8 -16.14 38.93 9.94
C PHE A 8 -15.81 38.54 11.38
N LYS A 9 -16.42 37.45 11.83
CA LYS A 9 -16.10 36.74 13.07
C LYS A 9 -15.50 35.38 12.69
N ILE A 10 -14.30 35.11 13.18
CA ILE A 10 -13.62 33.82 12.96
C ILE A 10 -13.42 33.16 14.32
N GLU A 11 -13.96 31.95 14.48
CA GLU A 11 -13.81 31.10 15.65
C GLU A 11 -13.08 29.83 15.25
N ILE A 12 -12.10 29.43 16.07
CA ILE A 12 -11.26 28.27 15.81
C ILE A 12 -11.32 27.36 17.03
N GLU A 13 -11.73 26.12 16.81
CA GLU A 13 -11.75 25.03 17.78
C GLU A 13 -10.77 23.92 17.36
N GLU A 14 -10.13 23.31 18.34
CA GLU A 14 -9.17 22.24 18.15
C GLU A 14 -9.88 20.89 18.32
N LEU A 15 -9.73 19.99 17.35
CA LEU A 15 -10.29 18.65 17.39
C LEU A 15 -9.23 17.69 17.96
N SER A 16 -9.50 17.12 19.13
CA SER A 16 -8.70 16.03 19.69
C SER A 16 -9.09 14.72 19.00
N TYR A 17 -8.24 14.21 18.10
CA TYR A 17 -8.35 12.82 17.62
C TYR A 17 -7.37 11.94 18.40
N ASP A 18 -7.91 10.85 18.98
CA ASP A 18 -7.27 10.05 20.03
C ASP A 18 -6.34 8.94 19.49
N ASN A 19 -5.96 8.96 18.20
CA ASN A 19 -5.21 7.84 17.61
C ASN A 19 -3.95 8.27 16.85
N ARG A 20 -2.80 7.79 17.35
CA ARG A 20 -1.44 8.11 16.90
C ARG A 20 -1.13 7.62 15.47
N ALA A 21 -1.79 6.55 15.02
CA ALA A 21 -1.50 5.88 13.76
C ALA A 21 -1.91 6.69 12.50
N GLU A 22 -2.97 7.49 12.56
CA GLU A 22 -3.41 8.31 11.41
C GLU A 22 -2.51 9.54 11.18
N LYS A 23 -1.85 10.02 12.24
CA LYS A 23 -0.94 11.17 12.17
C LYS A 23 0.34 10.87 11.37
N ASP A 24 0.90 9.68 11.50
CA ASP A 24 2.16 9.30 10.82
C ASP A 24 1.94 8.95 9.33
N ILE A 25 0.73 8.50 8.96
CA ILE A 25 0.33 8.17 7.58
C ILE A 25 0.21 9.41 6.67
N LEU A 26 -0.05 10.59 7.25
CA LEU A 26 -0.11 11.86 6.51
C LEU A 26 1.26 12.55 6.41
N TYR A 27 2.11 12.40 7.43
CA TYR A 27 3.39 13.13 7.55
C TYR A 27 4.42 12.71 6.50
N SER A 28 4.42 11.43 6.09
CA SER A 28 5.29 10.91 5.03
C SER A 28 4.96 11.45 3.62
N LYS A 29 3.78 12.06 3.42
CA LYS A 29 3.29 12.52 2.10
C LYS A 29 3.61 13.99 1.77
N LEU A 30 4.15 14.77 2.72
CA LEU A 30 4.26 16.24 2.59
C LEU A 30 5.66 16.77 2.22
N LEU A 31 6.62 15.89 1.90
CA LEU A 31 8.02 16.27 1.66
C LEU A 31 8.35 16.75 0.23
N ARG A 32 7.38 17.01 -0.67
CA ARG A 32 7.72 17.22 -2.10
C ARG A 32 7.14 18.39 -2.89
N TYR A 33 6.49 19.39 -2.29
CA TYR A 33 6.05 20.56 -3.06
C TYR A 33 6.45 21.88 -2.39
N ARG A 34 7.42 22.55 -3.01
CA ARG A 34 7.99 23.83 -2.57
C ARG A 34 8.06 24.79 -3.78
N LYS A 35 6.98 25.54 -3.99
CA LYS A 35 6.81 26.77 -4.81
C LYS A 35 5.28 26.98 -4.93
N ASP A 36 4.63 28.13 -4.78
CA ASP A 36 5.01 29.50 -5.05
C ASP A 36 4.20 30.47 -4.15
N CYS A 37 4.81 31.61 -3.79
CA CYS A 37 4.11 32.81 -3.32
C CYS A 37 4.26 33.98 -4.31
N SER A 38 4.82 33.73 -5.49
CA SER A 38 5.06 34.71 -6.55
C SER A 38 3.83 34.97 -7.42
N GLU A 39 2.88 34.04 -7.51
CA GLU A 39 1.74 34.15 -8.44
C GLU A 39 0.59 35.06 -7.94
N PHE A 40 0.43 35.25 -6.62
CA PHE A 40 -0.62 36.11 -6.06
C PHE A 40 -0.39 37.62 -6.25
N ARG A 41 0.81 38.02 -6.66
CA ARG A 41 1.17 39.44 -6.87
C ARG A 41 0.48 40.02 -8.11
N HIS A 42 0.07 39.16 -9.05
CA HIS A 42 -0.33 39.57 -10.39
C HIS A 42 -1.84 39.89 -10.55
N GLU A 43 -2.72 39.42 -9.66
CA GLU A 43 -4.18 39.53 -9.84
C GLU A 43 -4.86 40.68 -9.07
N LEU A 44 -4.36 41.10 -7.91
CA LEU A 44 -5.03 42.12 -7.06
C LEU A 44 -4.29 43.47 -6.98
N GLY A 45 -3.04 43.52 -7.44
CA GLY A 45 -2.17 44.69 -7.27
C GLY A 45 -1.76 44.93 -5.81
N GLU A 46 -0.57 45.47 -5.57
CA GLU A 46 -0.06 45.70 -4.21
C GLU A 46 -0.82 46.79 -3.43
N SER A 47 -1.66 47.57 -4.12
CA SER A 47 -2.38 48.71 -3.56
C SER A 47 -3.74 48.36 -2.92
N ASP A 48 -4.35 47.21 -3.25
CA ASP A 48 -5.69 46.83 -2.80
C ASP A 48 -5.80 46.65 -1.28
N GLU A 49 -6.75 47.36 -0.64
CA GLU A 49 -6.93 47.34 0.82
C GLU A 49 -7.35 45.97 1.36
N THR A 50 -8.06 45.17 0.57
CA THR A 50 -8.49 43.82 0.92
C THR A 50 -7.29 42.88 0.91
N TYR A 51 -6.43 42.96 -0.11
CA TYR A 51 -5.17 42.24 -0.18
C TYR A 51 -4.22 42.62 0.96
N LYS A 52 -4.09 43.91 1.27
CA LYS A 52 -3.30 44.40 2.41
C LYS A 52 -3.83 43.88 3.75
N SER A 53 -5.15 43.86 3.95
CA SER A 53 -5.79 43.27 5.14
C SER A 53 -5.56 41.77 5.25
N CYS A 54 -5.73 41.01 4.16
CA CYS A 54 -5.47 39.58 4.13
C CYS A 54 -3.98 39.25 4.36
N LYS A 55 -3.06 40.02 3.76
CA LYS A 55 -1.62 39.86 3.94
C LYS A 55 -1.21 40.14 5.39
N LYS A 56 -1.72 41.22 6.01
CA LYS A 56 -1.51 41.52 7.45
C LYS A 56 -2.05 40.41 8.35
N MET A 57 -3.25 39.91 8.07
CA MET A 57 -3.87 38.80 8.81
C MET A 57 -3.01 37.53 8.74
N VAL A 58 -2.59 37.10 7.54
CA VAL A 58 -1.73 35.93 7.34
C VAL A 58 -0.37 36.09 8.04
N THR A 59 0.21 37.29 8.01
CA THR A 59 1.53 37.55 8.60
C THR A 59 1.47 37.58 10.12
N SER A 60 0.42 38.20 10.68
CA SER A 60 0.15 38.18 12.13
C SER A 60 -0.13 36.77 12.65
N PHE A 61 -0.87 35.97 11.88
CA PHE A 61 -1.18 34.58 12.22
C PHE A 61 0.07 33.69 12.19
N LYS A 62 0.95 33.85 11.18
CA LYS A 62 2.25 33.14 11.11
C LYS A 62 3.14 33.41 12.32
N LYS A 63 3.16 34.65 12.81
CA LYS A 63 4.00 35.08 13.94
C LYS A 63 3.49 34.57 15.28
N LYS A 64 2.16 34.41 15.43
CA LYS A 64 1.54 34.02 16.70
C LYS A 64 1.48 32.50 16.94
N TYR A 65 1.53 31.71 15.87
CA TYR A 65 1.45 30.25 15.93
C TYR A 65 2.67 29.63 15.25
N SER A 66 3.85 30.17 15.55
CA SER A 66 5.12 29.66 15.02
C SER A 66 5.41 28.22 15.44
N ASP A 67 4.85 27.80 16.58
CA ASP A 67 5.29 26.62 17.34
C ASP A 67 4.22 25.53 17.47
N ILE A 68 3.12 25.63 16.71
CA ILE A 68 2.04 24.63 16.75
C ILE A 68 2.29 23.55 15.70
N ASP A 69 2.58 22.33 16.17
CA ASP A 69 2.71 21.12 15.37
C ASP A 69 1.55 20.17 15.70
N ARG A 70 0.90 19.62 14.66
CA ARG A 70 0.04 18.41 14.71
C ARG A 70 -1.31 18.46 15.46
N THR A 71 -2.21 19.37 15.10
CA THR A 71 -3.64 19.22 15.47
C THR A 71 -4.64 19.48 14.34
N PHE A 72 -5.78 18.81 14.42
CA PHE A 72 -6.95 19.02 13.57
C PHE A 72 -7.71 20.24 14.10
N TYR A 73 -8.24 21.07 13.20
CA TYR A 73 -8.98 22.26 13.61
C TYR A 73 -10.30 22.37 12.86
N THR A 74 -11.30 22.86 13.57
CA THR A 74 -12.55 23.36 13.01
C THR A 74 -12.47 24.88 12.98
N ILE A 75 -12.50 25.45 11.78
CA ILE A 75 -12.61 26.89 11.58
C ILE A 75 -14.04 27.23 11.21
N LYS A 76 -14.62 28.11 12.02
CA LYS A 76 -15.94 28.66 11.86
C LYS A 76 -15.82 30.12 11.45
N VAL A 77 -16.32 30.44 10.26
CA VAL A 77 -16.33 31.79 9.70
C VAL A 77 -17.77 32.27 9.63
N SER A 78 -18.08 33.34 10.36
CA SER A 78 -19.41 33.94 10.42
C SER A 78 -19.35 35.39 9.95
N HIS A 79 -20.25 35.79 9.05
CA HIS A 79 -20.36 37.17 8.57
C HIS A 79 -21.52 37.89 9.26
N ARG A 80 -21.22 38.95 10.01
CA ARG A 80 -22.20 39.57 10.94
C ARG A 80 -23.40 40.20 10.22
N ARG A 81 -23.18 40.87 9.10
CA ARG A 81 -24.25 41.57 8.37
C ARG A 81 -25.16 40.63 7.58
N LEU A 82 -24.70 39.43 7.25
CA LEU A 82 -25.45 38.47 6.43
C LEU A 82 -26.07 37.32 7.22
N LYS A 83 -25.78 37.22 8.53
CA LYS A 83 -26.18 36.09 9.39
C LYS A 83 -25.84 34.71 8.78
N LYS A 84 -24.79 34.62 7.97
CA LYS A 84 -24.32 33.38 7.33
C LYS A 84 -23.09 32.83 8.03
N GLU A 85 -23.00 31.51 8.07
CA GLU A 85 -22.00 30.77 8.81
C GLU A 85 -21.49 29.59 7.99
N ARG A 86 -20.18 29.37 8.00
CA ARG A 86 -19.55 28.17 7.43
C ARG A 86 -18.55 27.59 8.41
N VAL A 87 -18.54 26.27 8.47
CA VAL A 87 -17.67 25.46 9.32
C VAL A 87 -16.83 24.56 8.43
N ILE A 88 -15.52 24.54 8.63
CA ILE A 88 -14.56 23.79 7.81
C ILE A 88 -13.56 23.09 8.71
N GLU A 89 -13.34 21.82 8.42
CA GLU A 89 -12.37 20.95 9.09
C GLU A 89 -11.17 20.74 8.17
N PHE A 90 -9.94 20.82 8.70
CA PHE A 90 -8.73 20.55 7.92
C PHE A 90 -7.55 20.12 8.81
N VAL A 91 -6.49 19.66 8.13
CA VAL A 91 -5.27 19.12 8.74
C VAL A 91 -4.05 19.95 8.32
N ASP A 92 -3.26 20.36 9.31
CA ASP A 92 -1.93 20.98 9.20
C ASP A 92 -1.83 22.45 8.66
N ARG A 93 -0.80 23.13 9.17
CA ARG A 93 -0.36 24.52 8.97
C ARG A 93 -0.13 24.90 7.51
N LYS A 94 0.21 23.94 6.63
CA LYS A 94 0.49 24.21 5.20
C LYS A 94 -0.78 24.31 4.34
N GLY A 95 -1.84 23.57 4.66
CA GLY A 95 -3.14 23.67 3.99
C GLY A 95 -3.98 24.86 4.49
N LEU A 96 -3.82 25.20 5.77
CA LEU A 96 -4.52 26.27 6.49
C LEU A 96 -4.56 27.62 5.73
N ARG A 97 -3.42 28.08 5.17
CA ARG A 97 -3.35 29.37 4.47
C ARG A 97 -4.16 29.37 3.18
N GLY A 98 -4.12 28.27 2.43
CA GLY A 98 -4.89 28.08 1.21
C GLY A 98 -6.38 27.97 1.52
N THR A 99 -6.74 27.17 2.52
CA THR A 99 -8.13 26.93 2.92
C THR A 99 -8.80 28.15 3.53
N ILE A 100 -8.13 28.90 4.42
CA ILE A 100 -8.66 30.18 4.94
C ILE A 100 -8.78 31.20 3.81
N GLY A 101 -7.76 31.31 2.95
CA GLY A 101 -7.79 32.20 1.79
C GLY A 101 -8.98 31.89 0.88
N GLN A 102 -9.18 30.62 0.56
CA GLN A 102 -10.26 30.13 -0.28
C GLN A 102 -11.64 30.33 0.35
N THR A 103 -11.78 30.09 1.66
CA THR A 103 -13.05 30.30 2.37
C THR A 103 -13.43 31.78 2.41
N CYS A 104 -12.45 32.66 2.67
CA CYS A 104 -12.66 34.10 2.61
C CYS A 104 -13.03 34.54 1.20
N VAL A 105 -12.36 34.02 0.17
CA VAL A 105 -12.70 34.26 -1.24
C VAL A 105 -14.09 33.77 -1.59
N GLU A 106 -14.51 32.61 -1.10
CA GLU A 106 -15.86 32.06 -1.35
C GLU A 106 -16.94 32.91 -0.69
N VAL A 107 -16.74 33.34 0.57
CA VAL A 107 -17.68 34.24 1.26
C VAL A 107 -17.70 35.63 0.61
N ILE A 108 -16.56 36.14 0.16
CA ILE A 108 -16.46 37.40 -0.60
C ILE A 108 -17.10 37.26 -2.00
N ALA A 109 -16.94 36.12 -2.66
CA ALA A 109 -17.61 35.83 -3.93
C ALA A 109 -19.12 35.73 -3.75
N GLU A 110 -19.61 35.16 -2.63
CA GLU A 110 -21.02 35.17 -2.27
C GLU A 110 -21.54 36.58 -1.96
N LEU A 111 -20.73 37.43 -1.30
CA LEU A 111 -20.99 38.86 -1.10
C LEU A 111 -21.10 39.59 -2.45
N ASN A 112 -20.21 39.31 -3.40
CA ASN A 112 -20.24 39.90 -4.74
C ASN A 112 -21.41 39.40 -5.58
N ARG A 113 -21.87 38.15 -5.40
CA ARG A 113 -23.13 37.66 -5.99
C ARG A 113 -24.36 38.43 -5.49
N SER A 114 -24.33 38.95 -4.26
CA SER A 114 -25.43 39.75 -3.69
C SER A 114 -25.41 41.22 -4.14
N ARG A 115 -24.25 41.73 -4.58
CA ARG A 115 -24.09 43.04 -5.21
C ARG A 115 -24.06 42.90 -6.75
N THR A 116 -25.20 42.48 -7.32
CA THR A 116 -25.60 42.58 -8.74
C THR A 116 -24.52 42.37 -9.82
N LYS A 117 -24.56 41.19 -10.47
CA LYS A 117 -24.63 41.01 -11.94
C LYS A 117 -24.85 39.53 -12.29
N THR A 118 -25.52 39.30 -13.40
CA THR A 118 -26.22 38.08 -13.84
C THR A 118 -25.38 36.79 -13.86
N LYS A 119 -26.07 35.63 -13.84
CA LYS A 119 -25.50 34.27 -14.04
C LYS A 119 -24.49 34.18 -15.20
N GLU A 120 -24.60 35.07 -16.20
CA GLU A 120 -23.71 35.15 -17.36
C GLU A 120 -22.24 35.49 -17.04
N ASP A 121 -21.94 36.25 -15.99
CA ASP A 121 -20.56 36.61 -15.68
C ASP A 121 -19.81 35.50 -14.90
N PHE A 122 -20.53 34.59 -14.23
CA PHE A 122 -19.92 33.42 -13.58
C PHE A 122 -19.50 32.35 -14.60
N SER A 123 -20.25 32.19 -15.70
CA SER A 123 -19.86 31.31 -16.82
C SER A 123 -18.63 31.81 -17.58
N LYS A 124 -18.35 33.12 -17.57
CA LYS A 124 -17.18 33.72 -18.24
C LYS A 124 -15.84 33.49 -17.51
N ASN A 125 -15.87 33.11 -16.23
CA ASN A 125 -14.66 32.83 -15.42
C ASN A 125 -14.29 31.35 -15.35
N ILE A 126 -14.97 30.49 -16.11
CA ILE A 126 -14.61 29.09 -16.26
C ILE A 126 -13.36 29.02 -17.15
N GLN A 127 -12.19 28.95 -16.51
CA GLN A 127 -10.95 28.69 -17.23
C GLN A 127 -10.85 27.21 -17.52
N TRP A 128 -11.01 26.84 -18.79
CA TRP A 128 -10.69 25.51 -19.26
C TRP A 128 -9.18 25.38 -19.37
N LYS A 129 -8.62 24.42 -18.65
CA LYS A 129 -7.20 24.11 -18.67
C LYS A 129 -6.99 22.65 -19.02
N GLU A 130 -5.85 22.37 -19.62
CA GLU A 130 -5.40 21.00 -19.84
C GLU A 130 -4.40 20.62 -18.75
N GLY A 131 -4.71 19.50 -18.09
CA GLY A 131 -3.85 18.90 -17.09
C GLY A 131 -3.14 17.71 -17.68
N ARG A 132 -1.93 17.43 -17.21
CA ARG A 132 -1.18 16.23 -17.56
C ARG A 132 -0.96 15.43 -16.29
N VAL A 133 -1.39 14.17 -16.29
CA VAL A 133 -1.03 13.20 -15.25
C VAL A 133 -0.40 12.00 -15.92
N TYR A 134 0.56 11.39 -15.23
CA TYR A 134 1.10 10.12 -15.64
C TYR A 134 0.30 9.01 -14.98
N VAL A 135 -0.33 8.16 -15.78
CA VAL A 135 -1.02 6.95 -15.34
C VAL A 135 -0.31 5.79 -16.02
N ASN A 136 0.27 4.87 -15.25
CA ASN A 136 1.03 3.73 -15.78
C ASN A 136 2.19 4.10 -16.72
N GLY A 137 2.84 5.26 -16.50
CA GLY A 137 3.92 5.75 -17.37
C GLY A 137 3.41 6.41 -18.65
N GLU A 138 2.13 6.30 -18.96
CA GLU A 138 1.50 6.99 -20.08
C GLU A 138 1.02 8.38 -19.68
N ARG A 139 1.18 9.33 -20.60
CA ARG A 139 0.86 10.74 -20.36
C ARG A 139 -0.61 10.97 -20.71
N VAL A 140 -1.48 10.97 -19.70
CA VAL A 140 -2.90 11.22 -19.88
C VAL A 140 -3.18 12.72 -19.78
N GLN A 141 -3.66 13.30 -20.88
CA GLN A 141 -4.21 14.65 -20.91
C GLN A 141 -5.66 14.62 -20.44
N TYR A 142 -6.03 15.52 -19.54
CA TYR A 142 -7.43 15.71 -19.16
C TYR A 142 -7.80 17.18 -19.20
N LYS A 143 -8.99 17.47 -19.70
CA LYS A 143 -9.57 18.80 -19.67
C LYS A 143 -10.26 19.00 -18.34
N TYR A 144 -9.97 20.11 -17.68
CA TYR A 144 -10.63 20.52 -16.47
C TYR A 144 -11.03 21.97 -16.51
N SER A 145 -12.06 22.32 -15.75
CA SER A 145 -12.44 23.71 -15.54
C SER A 145 -12.14 24.15 -14.12
N LEU A 146 -11.62 25.37 -14.00
CA LEU A 146 -11.42 26.05 -12.73
C LEU A 146 -12.44 27.17 -12.58
N ILE A 147 -12.89 27.40 -11.35
CA ILE A 147 -13.60 28.60 -10.92
C ILE A 147 -12.72 29.25 -9.84
N GLY A 148 -12.09 30.38 -10.16
CA GLY A 148 -11.21 31.07 -9.21
C GLY A 148 -10.07 30.19 -8.68
N LEU A 149 -9.40 29.43 -9.57
CA LEU A 149 -8.33 28.47 -9.27
C LEU A 149 -8.76 27.16 -8.57
N VAL A 150 -10.06 26.97 -8.32
CA VAL A 150 -10.61 25.77 -7.71
C VAL A 150 -11.26 24.89 -8.76
N HIS A 151 -11.06 23.58 -8.71
CA HIS A 151 -11.67 22.67 -9.66
C HIS A 151 -13.20 22.76 -9.61
N SER A 152 -13.83 23.03 -10.74
CA SER A 152 -15.29 23.25 -10.87
C SER A 152 -16.12 22.02 -10.47
N LYS A 153 -15.53 20.83 -10.57
CA LYS A 153 -16.10 19.54 -10.20
C LYS A 153 -15.53 19.09 -8.85
N LYS A 154 -16.42 18.84 -7.89
CA LYS A 154 -16.07 18.27 -6.58
C LYS A 154 -15.40 16.90 -6.75
N GLY A 155 -14.38 16.62 -5.94
CA GLY A 155 -13.78 15.28 -5.83
C GLY A 155 -12.79 14.87 -6.93
N VAL A 156 -12.43 15.75 -7.88
CA VAL A 156 -11.55 15.36 -9.00
C VAL A 156 -10.18 14.85 -8.55
N PHE A 157 -9.54 15.50 -7.56
CA PHE A 157 -8.26 15.02 -7.03
C PHE A 157 -8.38 13.69 -6.28
N ILE A 158 -9.49 13.46 -5.61
CA ILE A 158 -9.77 12.18 -4.94
C ILE A 158 -9.91 11.09 -6.00
N ASN A 159 -10.68 11.33 -7.06
CA ASN A 159 -10.88 10.38 -8.16
C ASN A 159 -9.59 10.11 -8.94
N LEU A 160 -8.78 11.13 -9.20
CA LEU A 160 -7.47 10.98 -9.85
C LEU A 160 -6.51 10.18 -8.98
N LYS A 161 -6.49 10.42 -7.66
CA LYS A 161 -5.68 9.67 -6.70
C LYS A 161 -6.15 8.21 -6.59
N GLN A 162 -7.45 7.96 -6.56
CA GLN A 162 -8.01 6.61 -6.59
C GLN A 162 -7.59 5.88 -7.87
N LYS A 163 -7.73 6.52 -9.04
CA LYS A 163 -7.26 5.96 -10.31
C LYS A 163 -5.77 5.63 -10.28
N HIS A 164 -4.94 6.54 -9.76
CA HIS A 164 -3.50 6.30 -9.62
C HIS A 164 -3.17 5.16 -8.64
N LEU A 165 -3.87 5.06 -7.52
CA LEU A 165 -3.64 4.00 -6.54
C LEU A 165 -4.12 2.64 -7.04
N VAL A 166 -5.26 2.59 -7.75
CA VAL A 166 -5.71 1.38 -8.43
C VAL A 166 -4.68 0.97 -9.49
N SER A 167 -4.18 1.91 -10.27
CA SER A 167 -3.18 1.63 -11.30
C SER A 167 -1.85 1.12 -10.70
N ASN A 168 -1.51 1.53 -9.47
CA ASN A 168 -0.35 1.01 -8.77
C ASN A 168 -0.44 -0.50 -8.52
N PHE A 169 -1.62 -1.12 -8.41
CA PHE A 169 -1.70 -2.58 -8.30
C PHE A 169 -1.17 -3.33 -9.51
N PHE A 170 -0.95 -2.65 -10.65
CA PHE A 170 -0.39 -3.26 -11.87
C PHE A 170 1.09 -2.93 -12.07
N THR A 171 1.78 -2.58 -10.99
CA THR A 171 3.22 -2.28 -11.02
C THR A 171 3.98 -3.13 -10.01
N ALA A 172 5.13 -3.65 -10.43
CA ALA A 172 6.02 -4.43 -9.56
C ALA A 172 6.51 -3.61 -8.36
N LYS A 173 6.62 -4.27 -7.21
CA LYS A 173 7.06 -3.65 -5.95
C LYS A 173 8.54 -3.89 -5.72
N LYS A 174 9.18 -2.96 -5.02
CA LYS A 174 10.57 -3.05 -4.58
C LYS A 174 10.67 -2.63 -3.11
N PRO A 175 11.61 -3.19 -2.34
CA PRO A 175 11.86 -2.75 -0.98
C PRO A 175 12.16 -1.24 -0.93
N LYS A 176 11.53 -0.54 0.02
CA LYS A 176 11.69 0.92 0.17
C LYS A 176 12.61 1.31 1.33
N THR A 177 12.84 0.39 2.25
CA THR A 177 13.66 0.55 3.44
C THR A 177 14.75 -0.51 3.48
N LYS A 178 15.62 -0.42 4.50
CA LYS A 178 16.65 -1.42 4.79
C LYS A 178 16.16 -2.53 5.73
N ASP A 179 14.86 -2.60 6.02
CA ASP A 179 14.32 -3.71 6.80
C ASP A 179 14.39 -5.01 5.99
N ASN A 180 14.21 -6.15 6.64
CA ASN A 180 14.03 -7.41 5.93
C ASN A 180 12.61 -7.49 5.38
N TYR A 181 12.50 -7.96 4.14
CA TYR A 181 11.22 -8.12 3.44
C TYR A 181 10.89 -9.59 3.19
N ILE A 182 9.61 -9.86 3.02
CA ILE A 182 9.10 -11.13 2.49
C ILE A 182 8.34 -10.82 1.20
N GLY A 183 8.71 -11.54 0.15
CA GLY A 183 7.92 -11.64 -1.07
C GLY A 183 7.02 -12.88 -1.02
N VAL A 184 5.78 -12.78 -1.48
CA VAL A 184 4.86 -13.92 -1.58
C VAL A 184 4.16 -13.88 -2.92
N GLU A 185 4.19 -14.97 -3.67
CA GLU A 185 3.44 -15.13 -4.91
C GLU A 185 2.25 -16.07 -4.64
N ILE A 186 1.03 -15.56 -4.78
CA ILE A 186 -0.21 -16.31 -4.57
C ILE A 186 -0.90 -16.51 -5.92
N GLU A 187 -0.94 -17.74 -6.40
CA GLU A 187 -1.60 -18.10 -7.66
C GLU A 187 -3.04 -18.55 -7.40
N CYS A 188 -3.98 -18.04 -8.19
CA CYS A 188 -5.39 -18.43 -8.12
C CYS A 188 -6.13 -18.21 -9.45
N TYR A 189 -7.33 -18.77 -9.54
CA TYR A 189 -8.28 -18.55 -10.62
C TYR A 189 -9.35 -17.55 -10.18
N LEU A 190 -9.51 -16.51 -10.98
CA LEU A 190 -10.45 -15.42 -10.74
C LEU A 190 -11.56 -15.45 -11.79
N LYS A 191 -12.83 -15.44 -11.37
CA LYS A 191 -13.99 -15.28 -12.26
C LYS A 191 -14.21 -13.83 -12.71
N HIS A 192 -13.66 -12.91 -11.95
CA HIS A 192 -13.72 -11.47 -12.15
C HIS A 192 -12.53 -10.97 -12.98
N SER A 193 -12.55 -9.69 -13.35
CA SER A 193 -11.41 -9.05 -14.00
C SER A 193 -10.29 -8.73 -13.00
N ARG A 194 -9.07 -8.49 -13.52
CA ARG A 194 -7.95 -7.97 -12.71
C ARG A 194 -8.24 -6.60 -12.09
N ASP A 195 -9.09 -5.80 -12.73
CA ASP A 195 -9.55 -4.52 -12.19
C ASP A 195 -10.47 -4.71 -10.98
N ASP A 196 -11.31 -5.75 -10.99
CA ASP A 196 -12.21 -6.05 -9.88
C ASP A 196 -11.45 -6.43 -8.62
N ILE A 197 -10.42 -7.29 -8.74
CA ILE A 197 -9.57 -7.65 -7.59
C ILE A 197 -8.74 -6.46 -7.11
N ALA A 198 -8.22 -5.62 -8.01
CA ALA A 198 -7.52 -4.40 -7.62
C ALA A 198 -8.45 -3.43 -6.88
N ALA A 199 -9.71 -3.30 -7.30
CA ALA A 199 -10.71 -2.49 -6.63
C ALA A 199 -11.09 -3.05 -5.24
N ALA A 200 -11.21 -4.38 -5.12
CA ALA A 200 -11.48 -5.03 -3.83
C ALA A 200 -10.31 -4.87 -2.85
N LEU A 201 -9.06 -5.06 -3.31
CA LEU A 201 -7.86 -4.80 -2.53
C LEU A 201 -7.78 -3.33 -2.08
N PHE A 202 -8.07 -2.39 -2.97
CA PHE A 202 -8.11 -0.97 -2.64
C PHE A 202 -9.15 -0.64 -1.56
N ARG A 203 -10.31 -1.30 -1.61
CA ARG A 203 -11.42 -1.11 -0.66
C ARG A 203 -11.10 -1.68 0.73
N GLU A 204 -10.45 -2.84 0.78
CA GLU A 204 -10.03 -3.46 2.04
C GLU A 204 -8.96 -2.62 2.74
N ASP A 205 -7.87 -2.29 2.03
CA ASP A 205 -6.83 -1.41 2.56
C ASP A 205 -6.09 -0.70 1.42
N ILE A 206 -6.23 0.62 1.39
CA ILE A 206 -5.57 1.52 0.44
C ILE A 206 -4.04 1.35 0.39
N ASN A 207 -3.42 0.88 1.48
CA ASN A 207 -1.98 0.67 1.54
C ASN A 207 -1.52 -0.57 0.77
N LEU A 208 -2.42 -1.51 0.46
CA LEU A 208 -2.11 -2.68 -0.36
C LEU A 208 -1.63 -2.30 -1.76
N ALA A 209 -2.03 -1.14 -2.28
CA ALA A 209 -1.53 -0.62 -3.57
C ALA A 209 -0.01 -0.43 -3.59
N ASN A 210 0.62 -0.28 -2.43
CA ASN A 210 2.08 -0.18 -2.29
C ASN A 210 2.78 -1.52 -2.08
N LYS A 211 2.02 -2.59 -1.82
CA LYS A 211 2.52 -3.90 -1.39
C LYS A 211 2.18 -5.03 -2.35
N VAL A 212 1.13 -4.88 -3.17
CA VAL A 212 0.61 -5.94 -4.05
C VAL A 212 0.76 -5.54 -5.51
N HIS A 213 1.26 -6.48 -6.31
CA HIS A 213 1.27 -6.44 -7.76
C HIS A 213 0.39 -7.58 -8.31
N VAL A 214 -0.70 -7.23 -8.97
CA VAL A 214 -1.63 -8.15 -9.62
C VAL A 214 -1.15 -8.42 -11.04
N LYS A 215 -0.81 -9.68 -11.34
CA LYS A 215 -0.33 -10.12 -12.65
C LYS A 215 -1.33 -11.08 -13.31
N ASP A 216 -1.35 -11.11 -14.64
CA ASP A 216 -1.88 -12.27 -15.35
C ASP A 216 -0.86 -13.42 -15.21
N ASP A 217 -1.37 -14.62 -14.98
CA ASP A 217 -0.56 -15.83 -14.97
C ASP A 217 -0.94 -16.75 -16.12
N GLY A 218 -0.12 -16.73 -17.17
CA GLY A 218 -0.30 -17.55 -18.35
C GLY A 218 0.10 -19.02 -18.15
N SER A 219 0.70 -19.38 -17.03
CA SER A 219 1.03 -20.78 -16.72
C SER A 219 -0.19 -21.56 -16.23
N LEU A 220 -1.19 -20.85 -15.69
CA LEU A 220 -2.45 -21.44 -15.26
C LEU A 220 -3.38 -21.69 -16.44
N ARG A 221 -4.12 -22.80 -16.38
CA ARG A 221 -5.13 -23.18 -17.37
C ARG A 221 -6.54 -22.93 -16.82
N PRO A 222 -7.11 -21.72 -16.98
CA PRO A 222 -8.44 -21.40 -16.48
C PRO A 222 -9.53 -22.18 -17.22
N GLN A 223 -10.68 -22.36 -16.57
CA GLN A 223 -11.85 -23.01 -17.16
C GLN A 223 -12.95 -21.98 -17.43
N GLY A 224 -13.62 -22.10 -18.58
CA GLY A 224 -14.73 -21.22 -18.94
C GLY A 224 -14.31 -19.75 -18.99
N THR A 225 -14.91 -18.92 -18.13
CA THR A 225 -14.66 -17.47 -18.07
C THR A 225 -13.61 -17.07 -17.02
N GLU A 226 -12.99 -18.04 -16.33
CA GLU A 226 -11.96 -17.74 -15.34
C GLU A 226 -10.68 -17.18 -15.98
N LYS A 227 -9.86 -16.54 -15.16
CA LYS A 227 -8.52 -16.06 -15.51
C LYS A 227 -7.51 -16.54 -14.47
N GLY A 228 -6.32 -16.93 -14.91
CA GLY A 228 -5.18 -17.19 -14.03
C GLY A 228 -4.58 -15.87 -13.56
N VAL A 229 -4.43 -15.70 -12.25
CA VAL A 229 -3.90 -14.49 -11.62
C VAL A 229 -2.83 -14.86 -10.60
N GLU A 230 -1.74 -14.11 -10.59
CA GLU A 230 -0.71 -14.16 -9.54
C GLU A 230 -0.72 -12.83 -8.78
N LEU A 231 -0.87 -12.90 -7.46
CA LEU A 231 -0.64 -11.77 -6.56
C LEU A 231 0.80 -11.83 -6.04
N ALA A 232 1.66 -10.96 -6.56
CA ALA A 232 3.00 -10.75 -6.03
C ALA A 232 2.95 -9.70 -4.91
N VAL A 233 3.04 -10.18 -3.68
CA VAL A 233 3.01 -9.40 -2.44
C VAL A 233 4.44 -9.13 -1.98
N LEU A 234 4.71 -7.92 -1.51
CA LEU A 234 5.97 -7.54 -0.91
C LEU A 234 5.72 -6.62 0.27
N ASP A 235 6.18 -7.03 1.45
CA ASP A 235 6.11 -6.24 2.67
C ASP A 235 7.28 -6.54 3.60
N THR A 236 7.46 -5.73 4.64
CA THR A 236 8.44 -6.03 5.69
C THR A 236 8.05 -7.31 6.43
N GLU A 237 9.03 -7.99 7.02
CA GLU A 237 8.78 -9.16 7.86
C GLU A 237 7.84 -8.88 9.04
N GLU A 238 7.85 -7.64 9.54
CA GLU A 238 6.95 -7.21 10.60
C GLU A 238 5.50 -7.03 10.10
N GLY A 239 5.30 -6.51 8.89
CA GLY A 239 3.97 -6.17 8.36
C GLY A 239 3.34 -7.23 7.45
N ILE A 240 4.09 -8.24 7.02
CA ILE A 240 3.60 -9.22 6.04
C ILE A 240 2.38 -9.99 6.54
N LYS A 241 2.29 -10.25 7.86
CA LYS A 241 1.18 -11.00 8.44
C LYS A 241 -0.16 -10.30 8.23
N GLU A 242 -0.22 -9.02 8.58
CA GLU A 242 -1.41 -8.18 8.45
C GLU A 242 -1.77 -8.00 6.98
N THR A 243 -0.77 -7.83 6.12
CA THR A 243 -0.97 -7.74 4.67
C THR A 243 -1.61 -9.02 4.10
N ILE A 244 -1.14 -10.20 4.51
CA ILE A 244 -1.73 -11.48 4.08
C ILE A 244 -3.15 -11.68 4.64
N ILE A 245 -3.44 -11.21 5.86
CA ILE A 245 -4.80 -11.25 6.42
C ILE A 245 -5.76 -10.41 5.57
N SER A 246 -5.38 -9.17 5.22
CA SER A 246 -6.19 -8.30 4.36
C SER A 246 -6.41 -8.92 2.97
N ILE A 247 -5.37 -9.49 2.37
CA ILE A 247 -5.48 -10.19 1.08
C ILE A 247 -6.41 -11.40 1.19
N GLY A 248 -6.29 -12.21 2.23
CA GLY A 248 -7.14 -13.39 2.43
C GLY A 248 -8.63 -13.06 2.52
N LYS A 249 -8.99 -11.93 3.15
CA LYS A 249 -10.38 -11.46 3.16
C LYS A 249 -10.89 -11.16 1.75
N VAL A 250 -10.07 -10.49 0.93
CA VAL A 250 -10.41 -10.15 -0.46
C VAL A 250 -10.53 -11.41 -1.32
N LEU A 251 -9.59 -12.35 -1.19
CA LEU A 251 -9.65 -13.62 -1.93
C LEU A 251 -10.90 -14.43 -1.56
N LYS A 252 -11.29 -14.40 -0.29
CA LYS A 252 -12.54 -15.02 0.20
C LYS A 252 -13.78 -14.30 -0.32
N GLU A 253 -13.81 -12.96 -0.31
CA GLU A 253 -14.90 -12.14 -0.85
C GLU A 253 -15.15 -12.46 -2.33
N LEU A 254 -14.08 -12.56 -3.11
CA LEU A 254 -14.14 -12.81 -4.55
C LEU A 254 -14.34 -14.30 -4.91
N ASN A 255 -14.45 -15.18 -3.90
CA ASN A 255 -14.63 -16.61 -4.06
C ASN A 255 -13.65 -17.21 -5.09
N VAL A 256 -12.36 -16.87 -4.95
CA VAL A 256 -11.33 -17.35 -5.87
C VAL A 256 -11.22 -18.87 -5.79
N ARG A 257 -10.95 -19.49 -6.93
CA ARG A 257 -10.69 -20.93 -6.98
C ARG A 257 -9.19 -21.16 -6.94
N VAL A 258 -8.74 -22.15 -6.19
CA VAL A 258 -7.35 -22.59 -6.14
C VAL A 258 -7.31 -24.05 -6.60
N GLY A 259 -6.57 -24.31 -7.68
CA GLY A 259 -6.45 -25.65 -8.26
C GLY A 259 -5.07 -26.26 -8.04
N THR A 260 -4.88 -27.50 -8.50
CA THR A 260 -3.61 -28.25 -8.36
C THR A 260 -2.45 -27.61 -9.13
N ALA A 261 -2.75 -26.84 -10.18
CA ALA A 261 -1.74 -26.07 -10.93
C ALA A 261 -1.23 -24.84 -10.15
N CYS A 262 -2.01 -24.32 -9.20
CA CYS A 262 -1.62 -23.14 -8.43
C CYS A 262 -0.52 -23.49 -7.42
N GLY A 263 0.46 -22.60 -7.30
CA GLY A 263 1.50 -22.60 -6.28
C GLY A 263 1.35 -21.46 -5.28
N LEU A 264 2.07 -21.61 -4.17
CA LEU A 264 2.39 -20.52 -3.25
C LEU A 264 3.91 -20.45 -3.12
N HIS A 265 4.51 -19.35 -3.56
CA HIS A 265 5.96 -19.14 -3.47
C HIS A 265 6.29 -18.08 -2.42
N VAL A 266 7.34 -18.32 -1.65
CA VAL A 266 7.81 -17.38 -0.63
C VAL A 266 9.27 -17.01 -0.92
N HIS A 267 9.52 -15.72 -1.07
CA HIS A 267 10.84 -15.14 -1.23
C HIS A 267 11.29 -14.54 0.09
N ILE A 268 12.40 -15.04 0.62
CA ILE A 268 12.96 -14.59 1.89
C ILE A 268 14.19 -13.74 1.58
N ASP A 269 14.19 -12.51 2.04
CA ASP A 269 15.25 -11.54 1.83
C ASP A 269 16.56 -11.96 2.51
N MET A 270 17.65 -11.98 1.74
CA MET A 270 18.97 -12.39 2.22
C MET A 270 19.93 -11.22 2.46
N ARG A 271 19.50 -9.97 2.24
CA ARG A 271 20.39 -8.78 2.36
C ARG A 271 21.01 -8.62 3.75
N HIS A 272 20.33 -9.08 4.80
CA HIS A 272 20.84 -9.08 6.17
C HIS A 272 20.89 -10.49 6.79
N ARG A 273 21.02 -11.52 5.96
CA ARG A 273 21.15 -12.92 6.39
C ARG A 273 22.37 -13.57 5.74
N ILE A 274 22.85 -14.64 6.35
CA ILE A 274 23.88 -15.48 5.73
C ILE A 274 23.17 -16.48 4.80
N ALA A 275 23.10 -16.14 3.51
CA ALA A 275 22.40 -16.94 2.49
C ALA A 275 22.84 -18.41 2.48
N GLU A 276 24.13 -18.68 2.70
CA GLU A 276 24.67 -20.04 2.74
C GLU A 276 24.08 -20.89 3.88
N ILE A 277 23.85 -20.28 5.06
CA ILE A 277 23.27 -20.98 6.22
C ILE A 277 21.76 -21.17 6.00
N SER A 278 21.07 -20.09 5.61
CA SER A 278 19.62 -20.13 5.33
C SER A 278 19.28 -21.16 4.25
N PHE A 279 20.00 -21.15 3.13
CA PHE A 279 19.82 -22.10 2.03
C PHE A 279 20.07 -23.53 2.47
N ASN A 280 21.18 -23.79 3.18
CA ASN A 280 21.47 -25.13 3.70
C ASN A 280 20.33 -25.62 4.61
N ASN A 281 19.85 -24.78 5.52
CA ASN A 281 18.85 -25.16 6.50
C ASN A 281 17.50 -25.47 5.85
N LEU A 282 17.08 -24.66 4.88
CA LEU A 282 15.90 -24.94 4.06
C LEU A 282 16.04 -26.29 3.34
N VAL A 283 17.17 -26.54 2.68
CA VAL A 283 17.39 -27.79 1.92
C VAL A 283 17.44 -29.00 2.83
N LYS A 284 17.99 -28.88 4.04
CA LYS A 284 18.01 -29.97 5.03
C LYS A 284 16.63 -30.33 5.57
N LEU A 285 15.69 -29.39 5.53
CA LEU A 285 14.30 -29.60 5.95
C LEU A 285 13.36 -29.86 4.77
N GLU A 286 13.87 -29.90 3.53
CA GLU A 286 13.09 -30.11 2.31
C GLU A 286 12.19 -31.35 2.39
N ARG A 287 12.68 -32.47 2.94
CA ARG A 287 11.87 -33.68 3.12
C ARG A 287 10.65 -33.45 4.03
N ILE A 288 10.80 -32.70 5.12
CA ILE A 288 9.70 -32.36 6.01
C ILE A 288 8.70 -31.47 5.28
N PHE A 289 9.20 -30.50 4.51
CA PHE A 289 8.34 -29.62 3.74
C PHE A 289 7.54 -30.37 2.67
N TYR A 290 8.14 -31.31 1.92
CA TYR A 290 7.38 -32.14 0.97
C TYR A 290 6.29 -32.98 1.65
N ASN A 291 6.56 -33.53 2.84
CA ASN A 291 5.53 -34.25 3.59
C ASN A 291 4.35 -33.35 4.01
N MET A 292 4.53 -32.03 4.01
CA MET A 292 3.46 -31.05 4.28
C MET A 292 2.67 -30.67 3.02
N GLN A 293 2.96 -31.28 1.86
CA GLN A 293 2.38 -30.94 0.55
C GLN A 293 1.76 -32.17 -0.13
N PRO A 294 0.83 -31.98 -1.09
CA PRO A 294 0.35 -33.08 -1.92
C PRO A 294 1.48 -33.70 -2.73
N SER A 295 1.40 -35.01 -2.98
CA SER A 295 2.42 -35.81 -3.68
C SER A 295 2.81 -35.26 -5.05
N GLU A 296 1.86 -34.61 -5.72
CA GLU A 296 1.98 -34.00 -7.02
C GLU A 296 3.01 -32.87 -7.04
N ARG A 297 3.29 -32.23 -5.89
CA ARG A 297 4.37 -31.23 -5.80
C ARG A 297 5.75 -31.86 -5.85
N GLU A 298 5.91 -33.10 -5.37
CA GLU A 298 7.20 -33.81 -5.34
C GLU A 298 7.64 -34.26 -6.74
N THR A 299 6.68 -34.53 -7.62
CA THR A 299 6.90 -34.98 -9.00
C THR A 299 6.78 -33.85 -10.04
N ASN A 300 6.64 -32.59 -9.61
CA ASN A 300 6.43 -31.46 -10.50
C ASN A 300 7.75 -30.92 -11.07
N ASP A 301 7.86 -30.82 -12.39
CA ASP A 301 9.03 -30.28 -13.10
C ASP A 301 9.33 -28.80 -12.78
N TYR A 302 8.30 -28.05 -12.36
CA TYR A 302 8.39 -26.66 -11.92
C TYR A 302 8.74 -26.52 -10.42
N CYS A 303 8.92 -27.62 -9.70
CA CYS A 303 9.25 -27.69 -8.28
C CYS A 303 10.14 -28.92 -7.97
N ARG A 304 11.27 -29.06 -8.66
CA ARG A 304 12.16 -30.22 -8.50
C ARG A 304 12.96 -30.15 -7.21
N LYS A 305 13.27 -31.31 -6.62
CA LYS A 305 14.10 -31.41 -5.40
C LYS A 305 15.45 -30.74 -5.56
N THR A 306 15.83 -29.90 -4.60
CA THR A 306 17.09 -29.16 -4.62
C THR A 306 18.27 -30.11 -4.49
N PHE A 307 19.11 -30.17 -5.54
CA PHE A 307 20.17 -31.17 -5.68
C PHE A 307 21.35 -31.02 -4.72
N SER A 308 21.54 -29.85 -4.11
CA SER A 308 22.64 -29.59 -3.18
C SER A 308 22.26 -28.57 -2.13
N SER A 309 22.66 -28.78 -0.88
CA SER A 309 22.53 -27.77 0.17
C SER A 309 23.64 -26.71 0.14
N ASN A 310 24.58 -26.81 -0.81
CA ASN A 310 25.59 -25.78 -1.04
C ASN A 310 25.05 -24.75 -2.05
N VAL A 311 24.81 -23.53 -1.58
CA VAL A 311 24.20 -22.45 -2.37
C VAL A 311 25.02 -22.09 -3.63
N TYR A 312 26.35 -22.11 -3.56
CA TYR A 312 27.20 -21.78 -4.71
C TYR A 312 27.17 -22.87 -5.78
N LYS A 313 27.11 -24.15 -5.37
CA LYS A 313 26.88 -25.24 -6.32
C LYS A 313 25.49 -25.10 -6.96
N SER A 314 24.46 -24.81 -6.16
CA SER A 314 23.10 -24.53 -6.63
C SER A 314 23.04 -23.42 -7.68
N LEU A 315 23.69 -22.28 -7.39
CA LEU A 315 23.78 -21.14 -8.28
C LEU A 315 24.45 -21.48 -9.61
N ARG A 316 25.61 -22.16 -9.56
CA ARG A 316 26.37 -22.55 -10.78
C ARG A 316 25.59 -23.44 -11.72
N ARG A 317 24.69 -24.28 -11.19
CA ARG A 317 23.85 -25.17 -12.02
C ARG A 317 22.77 -24.41 -12.78
N GLY A 318 22.39 -23.20 -12.35
CA GLY A 318 21.48 -22.34 -13.12
C GLY A 318 20.02 -22.78 -13.12
N GLU A 319 19.62 -23.74 -12.29
CA GLU A 319 18.26 -24.30 -12.36
C GLU A 319 17.26 -23.45 -11.57
N ARG A 320 16.29 -22.85 -12.29
CA ARG A 320 15.25 -21.98 -11.72
C ARG A 320 14.14 -22.77 -11.01
N TYR A 321 13.77 -23.93 -11.56
CA TYR A 321 12.59 -24.68 -11.12
C TYR A 321 12.87 -25.66 -9.98
N MET A 322 13.66 -25.21 -9.00
CA MET A 322 13.97 -25.97 -7.80
C MET A 322 12.99 -25.59 -6.70
N ALA A 323 12.60 -26.56 -5.87
CA ALA A 323 11.73 -26.34 -4.73
C ALA A 323 12.29 -25.30 -3.75
N ILE A 324 13.62 -25.29 -3.57
CA ILE A 324 14.36 -24.21 -2.93
C ILE A 324 15.29 -23.64 -3.97
N ASN A 325 14.88 -22.53 -4.55
CA ASN A 325 15.52 -21.91 -5.70
C ASN A 325 16.51 -20.82 -5.25
N SER A 326 17.79 -21.04 -5.57
CA SER A 326 18.87 -20.08 -5.29
C SER A 326 19.02 -19.02 -6.39
N GLN A 327 18.47 -19.21 -7.60
CA GLN A 327 18.63 -18.26 -8.71
C GLN A 327 18.04 -16.88 -8.37
N SER A 328 17.03 -16.85 -7.50
CA SER A 328 16.44 -15.63 -6.97
C SER A 328 17.44 -14.77 -6.17
N LEU A 329 18.58 -15.32 -5.73
CA LEU A 329 19.64 -14.55 -5.09
C LEU A 329 20.29 -13.57 -6.08
N GLN A 330 20.52 -14.01 -7.32
CA GLN A 330 21.15 -13.16 -8.34
C GLN A 330 20.22 -12.06 -8.83
N GLN A 331 18.91 -12.33 -8.86
CA GLN A 331 17.92 -11.41 -9.43
C GLN A 331 17.36 -10.45 -8.40
N HIS A 332 17.20 -10.91 -7.15
CA HIS A 332 16.37 -10.26 -6.13
C HIS A 332 16.98 -10.27 -4.73
N ASP A 333 18.20 -10.78 -4.54
CA ASP A 333 18.81 -10.98 -3.21
C ASP A 333 17.94 -11.82 -2.26
N THR A 334 17.18 -12.79 -2.80
CA THR A 334 16.28 -13.64 -2.02
C THR A 334 16.53 -15.13 -2.23
N ILE A 335 16.18 -15.96 -1.26
CA ILE A 335 15.96 -17.40 -1.49
C ILE A 335 14.46 -17.61 -1.69
N GLU A 336 14.10 -18.29 -2.76
CA GLU A 336 12.72 -18.62 -3.06
C GLU A 336 12.40 -20.06 -2.65
N VAL A 337 11.26 -20.25 -1.98
CA VAL A 337 10.70 -21.56 -1.64
C VAL A 337 9.40 -21.75 -2.41
N ARG A 338 9.40 -22.68 -3.36
CA ARG A 338 8.34 -22.88 -4.36
C ARG A 338 7.39 -24.03 -4.04
N MET A 339 7.66 -24.84 -3.02
CA MET A 339 7.00 -26.15 -2.88
C MET A 339 5.56 -26.16 -2.38
N HIS A 340 5.08 -25.07 -1.78
CA HIS A 340 3.75 -25.06 -1.19
C HIS A 340 2.67 -25.11 -2.27
N GLU A 341 1.64 -25.95 -2.07
CA GLU A 341 0.44 -25.93 -2.92
C GLU A 341 -0.21 -24.54 -2.92
N GLY A 342 -0.96 -24.20 -3.97
CA GLY A 342 -1.77 -23.00 -3.95
C GLY A 342 -2.74 -23.01 -2.75
N THR A 343 -2.96 -21.84 -2.16
CA THR A 343 -3.99 -21.64 -1.13
C THR A 343 -4.42 -20.18 -1.08
N ALA A 344 -5.68 -19.93 -0.74
CA ALA A 344 -6.21 -18.59 -0.44
C ALA A 344 -6.43 -18.38 1.07
N ASP A 345 -6.10 -19.38 1.90
CA ASP A 345 -6.25 -19.32 3.35
C ASP A 345 -5.08 -18.54 3.97
N ALA A 346 -5.38 -17.36 4.52
CA ALA A 346 -4.40 -16.47 5.13
C ALA A 346 -3.65 -17.10 6.31
N ASP A 347 -4.30 -17.95 7.11
CA ASP A 347 -3.67 -18.59 8.26
C ASP A 347 -2.67 -19.64 7.79
N VAL A 348 -3.00 -20.40 6.74
CA VAL A 348 -2.06 -21.35 6.13
C VAL A 348 -0.84 -20.62 5.55
N ILE A 349 -1.07 -19.53 4.81
CA ILE A 349 0.02 -18.72 4.22
C ILE A 349 0.92 -18.14 5.32
N ASN A 350 0.34 -17.52 6.35
CA ASN A 350 1.10 -16.90 7.44
C ASN A 350 1.89 -17.92 8.26
N ASN A 351 1.32 -19.09 8.52
CA ASN A 351 2.04 -20.16 9.22
C ASN A 351 3.21 -20.71 8.38
N TRP A 352 3.03 -20.80 7.06
CA TRP A 352 4.10 -21.17 6.13
C TRP A 352 5.24 -20.15 6.12
N ILE A 353 4.92 -18.85 5.96
CA ILE A 353 5.91 -17.76 6.03
C ILE A 353 6.64 -17.77 7.37
N THR A 354 5.92 -17.96 8.48
CA THR A 354 6.50 -18.01 9.83
C THR A 354 7.46 -19.18 9.98
N LEU A 355 7.10 -20.37 9.49
CA LEU A 355 7.99 -21.54 9.51
C LEU A 355 9.28 -21.26 8.72
N LEU A 356 9.15 -20.77 7.49
CA LEU A 356 10.29 -20.52 6.61
C LEU A 356 11.23 -19.44 7.17
N THR A 357 10.69 -18.34 7.66
CA THR A 357 11.49 -17.28 8.29
C THR A 357 12.21 -17.78 9.53
N LYS A 358 11.56 -18.61 10.37
CA LYS A 358 12.19 -19.23 11.53
C LYS A 358 13.34 -20.16 11.15
N VAL A 359 13.22 -20.92 10.06
CA VAL A 359 14.31 -21.75 9.54
C VAL A 359 15.49 -20.89 9.07
N CYS A 360 15.22 -19.78 8.38
CA CYS A 360 16.25 -18.83 7.94
C CYS A 360 16.87 -18.01 9.09
N SER A 361 16.21 -17.92 10.23
CA SER A 361 16.75 -17.28 11.45
C SER A 361 17.68 -18.20 12.26
N ILE A 362 17.81 -19.49 11.90
CA ILE A 362 18.78 -20.38 12.54
C ILE A 362 20.19 -19.95 12.13
N ASP A 363 21.02 -19.63 13.12
CA ASP A 363 22.37 -19.09 12.97
C ASP A 363 23.42 -20.12 12.55
N LYS A 364 23.12 -21.41 12.75
CA LYS A 364 24.03 -22.53 12.44
C LYS A 364 23.48 -23.40 11.33
N LYS A 365 24.39 -24.01 10.56
CA LYS A 365 24.03 -25.00 9.56
C LYS A 365 23.48 -26.25 10.25
N ILE A 366 22.28 -26.66 9.85
CA ILE A 366 21.74 -27.98 10.13
C ILE A 366 22.61 -29.00 9.37
N THR A 367 23.24 -29.91 10.08
CA THR A 367 24.06 -30.99 9.50
C THR A 367 23.34 -32.33 9.50
N LYS A 368 22.46 -32.53 10.47
CA LYS A 368 21.70 -33.78 10.69
C LYS A 368 20.34 -33.78 10.00
N THR A 369 19.77 -34.97 9.88
CA THR A 369 18.37 -35.17 9.48
C THR A 369 17.50 -35.35 10.73
N TYR A 370 16.41 -34.62 10.82
CA TYR A 370 15.45 -34.79 11.92
C TYR A 370 14.50 -35.96 11.64
N ARG A 371 14.37 -36.88 12.61
CA ARG A 371 13.44 -38.03 12.55
C ARG A 371 12.09 -37.75 13.22
N SER A 372 12.00 -36.71 14.05
CA SER A 372 10.75 -36.29 14.68
C SER A 372 10.61 -34.77 14.63
N ILE A 373 9.38 -34.30 14.37
CA ILE A 373 9.04 -32.87 14.35
C ILE A 373 9.27 -32.25 15.73
N LYS A 374 8.98 -33.00 16.80
CA LYS A 374 9.23 -32.58 18.18
C LYS A 374 10.71 -32.27 18.45
N SER A 375 11.64 -33.10 17.96
CA SER A 375 13.09 -32.85 18.08
C SER A 375 13.51 -31.64 17.27
N LEU A 376 13.01 -31.50 16.04
CA LEU A 376 13.24 -30.30 15.22
C LEU A 376 12.82 -29.03 15.96
N CYS A 377 11.57 -28.99 16.46
CA CYS A 377 11.04 -27.81 17.12
C CYS A 377 11.77 -27.49 18.42
N LYS A 378 12.02 -28.50 19.27
CA LYS A 378 12.71 -28.32 20.55
C LYS A 378 14.12 -27.77 20.37
N GLU A 379 14.90 -28.32 19.45
CA GLU A 379 16.30 -27.95 19.29
C GLU A 379 16.52 -26.60 18.61
N ASN A 380 15.57 -26.16 17.77
CA ASN A 380 15.66 -24.89 17.05
C ASN A 380 14.75 -23.81 17.66
N GLY A 381 14.19 -24.06 18.85
CA GLY A 381 13.37 -23.10 19.58
C GLY A 381 12.07 -22.71 18.86
N PHE A 382 11.51 -23.61 18.05
CA PHE A 382 10.22 -23.36 17.42
C PHE A 382 9.09 -23.53 18.43
N LYS A 383 8.18 -22.57 18.43
CA LYS A 383 7.02 -22.60 19.33
C LYS A 383 6.04 -23.71 18.97
N LYS A 384 5.15 -24.03 19.90
CA LYS A 384 4.19 -25.13 19.78
C LYS A 384 3.26 -24.97 18.57
N GLU A 385 2.88 -23.75 18.24
CA GLU A 385 2.00 -23.44 17.12
C GLU A 385 2.62 -23.84 15.76
N ILE A 386 3.96 -23.73 15.63
CA ILE A 386 4.68 -24.18 14.43
C ILE A 386 4.71 -25.71 14.37
N GLU A 387 4.96 -26.37 15.50
CA GLU A 387 4.93 -27.84 15.59
C GLU A 387 3.55 -28.38 15.18
N ASP A 388 2.48 -27.77 15.69
CA ASP A 388 1.10 -28.15 15.42
C ASP A 388 0.72 -27.89 13.96
N TYR A 389 1.18 -26.78 13.38
CA TYR A 389 1.01 -26.49 11.96
C TYR A 389 1.68 -27.57 11.08
N ILE A 390 2.95 -27.92 11.36
CA ILE A 390 3.67 -28.96 10.63
C ILE A 390 2.92 -30.29 10.71
N ASN A 391 2.57 -30.73 11.92
CA ASN A 391 1.87 -32.00 12.13
C ASN A 391 0.49 -32.02 11.45
N LYS A 392 -0.27 -30.93 11.53
CA LYS A 392 -1.58 -30.79 10.85
C LYS A 392 -1.43 -30.93 9.34
N ARG A 393 -0.41 -30.30 8.75
CA ARG A 393 -0.14 -30.39 7.30
C ARG A 393 0.33 -31.79 6.90
N ILE A 394 1.24 -32.41 7.66
CA ILE A 394 1.69 -33.79 7.38
C ILE A 394 0.50 -34.75 7.41
N LYS A 395 -0.36 -34.67 8.44
CA LYS A 395 -1.56 -35.49 8.54
C LYS A 395 -2.53 -35.28 7.37
N LYS A 396 -2.63 -34.06 6.84
CA LYS A 396 -3.48 -33.75 5.68
C LYS A 396 -3.03 -34.49 4.40
N TYR A 397 -1.73 -34.74 4.24
CA TYR A 397 -1.15 -35.42 3.07
C TYR A 397 -0.51 -36.76 3.39
N GLU A 398 -0.88 -37.34 4.52
CA GLU A 398 -0.42 -38.66 4.89
C GLU A 398 -0.92 -39.64 3.83
N ARG A 399 0.03 -40.27 3.12
CA ARG A 399 -0.29 -41.27 2.11
C ARG A 399 -0.84 -42.49 2.85
N ALA A 400 -2.00 -42.99 2.43
CA ALA A 400 -2.45 -44.31 2.88
C ALA A 400 -1.32 -45.31 2.52
N ALA A 401 -0.82 -46.01 3.55
CA ALA A 401 0.31 -46.92 3.44
C ALA A 401 -0.01 -48.14 2.58
#